data_AF-A0A9D9PEV4-F1
#
_entry.id   AF-A0A9D9PEV4-F1
#
_cell.length_a   1.000
_cell.length_b   1.000
_cell.length_c   1.000
_cell.angle_alpha   90.00
_cell.angle_beta   90.00
_cell.angle_gamma   90.00
#
_symmetry.space_group_name_H-M   'P 1'
#
loop_
_entity.id
_entity.type
_entity.pdbx_description
1 polymer ?
#
loop_
_entity_poly.entity_id
_entity_poly.type
_entity_poly.pdbx_seq_one_letter_code
_entity_poly.pdbx_strand_id
1 'polypeptide(L)'
;MTLLKLDRFVHIAAASATLMAFSAQSASAGALSNGATLNVFVECINDGVASVYQEGGNNGWHYTSDSANDGTGGSVYDIFGMAVKETQDSVFVVINGNMPLSGADSSGAWDTKIGWGDLFINLSPEQGFNSGNLFGVRFADPFGDLPVGVYGGVDPISVTGSNNGWKNVDSYTNNFVRSDGTAKKSNVEIDKLFGDLSHDTDYFDRSKSYNAIGSGAYLGGIEWLDDAALKAAGFETQEGFGGSETVAFRFDSKLLTSYVPDLTDETYTRFIGKNWQEQLQHNAENAGIDWQPWEEQLNELQQTANEQLQPLQEEMDRLMQPATELQDLVNYVKDAENQVKQIDRNLSSWQRSLNSSQNKVNRWENERNNYQQQRDQRQQNLDRHNQRLRDLQSQLSNPNLTSNQQNQLKNQIKTVKRQRDNEQRQINNCNNKISQRDRWIGNEANKIDNYQQNIDGAKRQKDELQSSIPDRTRKELENDLKQLKNELSKTDDYKAIDSQMKAVKQEKSRGENQVRQNLASKIQTSVSEQRIASASNDVSVPEPSTVAGLAIFSLFGVTRKLRRRD
;
A
#
# COMPACT_ATOMS: atom_id res chain seq x y z
N MET A 1 -53.87 -54.16 -52.19
CA MET A 1 -53.44 -54.61 -50.84
C MET A 1 -52.31 -53.69 -50.38
N THR A 2 -52.61 -52.86 -49.37
CA THR A 2 -51.74 -52.45 -48.23
C THR A 2 -50.22 -52.73 -48.35
N LEU A 3 -49.36 -51.69 -48.49
CA LEU A 3 -48.67 -50.88 -47.43
C LEU A 3 -47.33 -51.54 -46.98
N LEU A 4 -46.13 -50.91 -46.89
CA LEU A 4 -45.71 -49.54 -46.49
C LEU A 4 -44.39 -49.05 -47.18
N LYS A 5 -44.27 -47.71 -47.43
CA LYS A 5 -43.21 -46.69 -47.06
C LYS A 5 -41.70 -47.06 -47.06
N LEU A 6 -40.66 -46.20 -47.19
CA LEU A 6 -40.33 -44.78 -47.51
C LEU A 6 -38.75 -44.73 -47.68
N ASP A 7 -38.02 -43.79 -48.30
CA ASP A 7 -38.34 -42.77 -49.33
C ASP A 7 -37.10 -42.24 -50.11
N ARG A 8 -37.41 -41.48 -51.18
CA ARG A 8 -36.79 -40.31 -51.88
C ARG A 8 -35.37 -39.72 -51.58
N PHE A 9 -34.66 -39.44 -52.70
CA PHE A 9 -33.86 -38.23 -53.06
C PHE A 9 -32.52 -37.96 -52.31
N VAL A 10 -31.45 -37.36 -52.86
CA VAL A 10 -30.96 -36.98 -54.23
C VAL A 10 -29.45 -36.62 -54.07
N HIS A 11 -28.45 -37.20 -54.78
CA HIS A 11 -27.78 -36.71 -56.01
C HIS A 11 -27.53 -35.18 -56.06
N ILE A 12 -26.39 -34.58 -56.43
CA ILE A 12 -25.16 -34.99 -57.15
C ILE A 12 -24.06 -33.92 -56.90
N ALA A 13 -22.80 -34.27 -57.18
CA ALA A 13 -21.62 -33.38 -57.39
C ALA A 13 -21.04 -32.64 -56.16
N ALA A 14 -19.76 -32.21 -56.16
CA ALA A 14 -18.49 -32.65 -56.77
C ALA A 14 -17.41 -31.61 -56.39
N ALA A 15 -16.18 -32.07 -56.17
CA ALA A 15 -14.93 -31.31 -56.28
C ALA A 15 -14.90 -29.80 -55.88
N SER A 16 -14.41 -29.51 -54.67
CA SER A 16 -13.30 -28.57 -54.44
C SER A 16 -12.78 -28.67 -53.02
N ALA A 17 -11.69 -29.42 -52.83
CA ALA A 17 -11.00 -29.53 -51.54
C ALA A 17 -10.08 -28.31 -51.32
N THR A 18 -10.69 -27.15 -51.05
CA THR A 18 -9.97 -25.98 -50.51
C THR A 18 -10.43 -25.79 -49.08
N LEU A 19 -9.80 -26.51 -48.15
CA LEU A 19 -10.03 -26.35 -46.72
C LEU A 19 -9.39 -25.02 -46.28
N MET A 20 -10.06 -23.90 -46.58
CA MET A 20 -9.74 -22.63 -45.93
C MET A 20 -10.08 -22.77 -44.45
N ALA A 21 -9.09 -23.22 -43.68
CA ALA A 21 -9.02 -22.95 -42.26
C ALA A 21 -8.93 -21.43 -42.09
N PHE A 22 -10.08 -20.76 -42.12
CA PHE A 22 -10.25 -19.52 -41.40
C PHE A 22 -10.06 -19.86 -39.92
N SER A 23 -8.81 -19.83 -39.48
CA SER A 23 -8.52 -19.49 -38.10
C SER A 23 -9.15 -18.12 -37.90
N ALA A 24 -10.37 -18.11 -37.36
CA ALA A 24 -10.90 -16.94 -36.73
C ALA A 24 -9.91 -16.60 -35.62
N GLN A 25 -8.99 -15.67 -35.91
CA GLN A 25 -8.43 -14.81 -34.90
C GLN A 25 -9.63 -14.03 -34.38
N SER A 26 -10.33 -14.63 -33.41
CA SER A 26 -11.09 -13.88 -32.43
C SER A 26 -10.13 -12.83 -31.93
N ALA A 27 -10.38 -11.57 -32.31
CA ALA A 27 -9.70 -10.43 -31.74
C ALA A 27 -10.10 -10.38 -30.27
N SER A 28 -9.41 -11.17 -29.46
CA SER A 28 -9.48 -11.14 -28.02
C SER A 28 -8.95 -9.77 -27.64
N ALA A 29 -9.87 -8.84 -27.34
CA ALA A 29 -9.47 -7.65 -26.61
C ALA A 29 -8.78 -8.13 -25.33
N GLY A 30 -7.62 -7.55 -25.03
CA GLY A 30 -6.99 -7.75 -23.74
C GLY A 30 -7.95 -7.38 -22.62
N ALA A 31 -7.92 -8.13 -21.51
CA ALA A 31 -8.62 -7.74 -20.30
C ALA A 31 -7.96 -6.49 -19.67
N LEU A 32 -6.67 -6.26 -19.95
CA LEU A 32 -6.01 -4.96 -19.74
C LEU A 32 -6.20 -4.08 -20.99
N SER A 33 -6.98 -3.01 -20.84
CA SER A 33 -7.06 -1.93 -21.82
C SER A 33 -5.73 -1.17 -21.92
N ASN A 34 -5.36 -0.68 -23.11
CA ASN A 34 -4.26 0.27 -23.24
C ASN A 34 -4.56 1.51 -22.38
N GLY A 35 -3.62 1.86 -21.49
CA GLY A 35 -3.77 2.91 -20.49
C GLY A 35 -4.19 2.41 -19.11
N ALA A 36 -4.62 1.15 -18.94
CA ALA A 36 -4.99 0.61 -17.63
C ALA A 36 -3.85 0.82 -16.61
N THR A 37 -4.17 1.40 -15.46
CA THR A 37 -3.17 1.71 -14.44
C THR A 37 -3.12 0.59 -13.42
N LEU A 38 -1.92 0.04 -13.21
CA LEU A 38 -1.62 -0.89 -12.13
C LEU A 38 -0.76 -0.17 -11.11
N ASN A 39 -1.04 -0.27 -9.81
CA ASN A 39 -0.21 0.35 -8.77
C ASN A 39 -0.12 -0.46 -7.49
N VAL A 40 1.06 -0.43 -6.86
CA VAL A 40 1.33 -1.07 -5.57
C VAL A 40 2.16 -0.15 -4.69
N PHE A 41 1.78 -0.05 -3.42
CA PHE A 41 2.50 0.70 -2.39
C PHE A 41 2.86 -0.22 -1.23
N VAL A 42 3.94 0.10 -0.52
CA VAL A 42 4.24 -0.53 0.79
C VAL A 42 3.16 -0.15 1.82
N GLU A 43 2.93 -0.99 2.84
CA GLU A 43 1.90 -0.77 3.87
C GLU A 43 1.94 0.58 4.61
N CYS A 44 3.07 1.27 4.60
CA CYS A 44 3.22 2.59 5.22
C CYS A 44 3.52 3.70 4.20
N ILE A 45 3.34 3.39 2.90
CA ILE A 45 3.76 4.21 1.74
C ILE A 45 5.23 4.59 1.92
N ASN A 46 6.04 3.59 2.31
CA ASN A 46 7.48 3.78 2.38
C ASN A 46 8.06 4.00 0.99
N ASP A 47 7.45 3.35 -0.01
CA ASP A 47 7.69 3.44 -1.43
C ASP A 47 6.47 2.95 -2.22
N GLY A 48 6.45 3.13 -3.55
CA GLY A 48 5.42 2.56 -4.42
C GLY A 48 5.48 2.94 -5.90
N VAL A 49 5.21 1.96 -6.76
CA VAL A 49 5.27 2.08 -8.22
C VAL A 49 3.89 1.99 -8.86
N ALA A 50 3.65 2.81 -9.88
CA ALA A 50 2.47 2.75 -10.74
C ALA A 50 2.87 2.62 -12.21
N SER A 51 2.25 1.68 -12.91
CA SER A 51 2.50 1.33 -14.31
C SER A 51 1.28 1.67 -15.15
N VAL A 52 1.47 2.36 -16.27
CA VAL A 52 0.41 2.67 -17.23
C VAL A 52 0.54 1.70 -18.40
N TYR A 53 -0.26 0.64 -18.38
CA TYR A 53 -0.08 -0.51 -19.27
C TYR A 53 -0.18 -0.14 -20.75
N GLN A 54 0.79 -0.60 -21.54
CA GLN A 54 0.82 -0.46 -22.99
C GLN A 54 1.12 -1.82 -23.66
N GLU A 55 0.27 -2.19 -24.61
CA GLU A 55 0.45 -3.38 -25.43
C GLU A 55 1.68 -3.23 -26.35
N GLY A 56 2.48 -4.29 -26.47
CA GLY A 56 3.60 -4.36 -27.44
C GLY A 56 5.00 -4.09 -26.88
N GLY A 57 5.19 -4.13 -25.55
CA GLY A 57 6.50 -4.12 -24.91
C GLY A 57 7.41 -5.31 -25.27
N ASN A 58 8.64 -5.32 -24.75
CA ASN A 58 9.65 -6.32 -25.12
C ASN A 58 9.19 -7.75 -24.76
N ASN A 59 9.14 -8.65 -25.74
CA ASN A 59 8.53 -10.00 -25.61
C ASN A 59 7.09 -10.00 -25.06
N GLY A 60 6.34 -8.91 -25.21
CA GLY A 60 5.00 -8.70 -24.66
C GLY A 60 4.97 -8.24 -23.20
N TRP A 61 6.12 -7.92 -22.59
CA TRP A 61 6.22 -7.33 -21.25
C TRP A 61 6.33 -5.81 -21.34
N HIS A 62 5.41 -5.11 -20.68
CA HIS A 62 5.54 -3.70 -20.33
C HIS A 62 6.35 -3.59 -19.03
N TYR A 63 7.34 -2.69 -18.98
CA TYR A 63 8.23 -2.51 -17.85
C TYR A 63 8.17 -1.06 -17.36
N THR A 64 7.94 -0.89 -16.07
CA THR A 64 7.99 0.40 -15.38
C THR A 64 9.11 0.38 -14.36
N SER A 65 10.05 1.33 -14.44
CA SER A 65 11.09 1.52 -13.44
C SER A 65 10.64 2.56 -12.41
N ASP A 66 10.77 2.23 -11.13
CA ASP A 66 10.66 3.19 -10.05
C ASP A 66 11.91 4.08 -9.99
N SER A 67 11.89 5.12 -9.17
CA SER A 67 13.11 5.80 -8.74
C SER A 67 13.87 4.92 -7.73
N ALA A 68 15.08 5.30 -7.35
CA ALA A 68 15.92 4.51 -6.45
C ALA A 68 16.28 5.28 -5.18
N ASN A 69 16.21 4.61 -4.03
CA ASN A 69 16.52 5.14 -2.69
C ASN A 69 15.52 6.20 -2.17
N ASP A 70 14.30 6.20 -2.71
CA ASP A 70 13.09 6.87 -2.20
C ASP A 70 12.38 6.06 -1.12
N GLY A 71 12.71 4.78 -0.94
CA GLY A 71 12.30 4.01 0.22
C GLY A 71 12.59 4.76 1.52
N THR A 72 11.52 5.23 2.17
CA THR A 72 11.60 5.87 3.48
C THR A 72 11.68 4.80 4.57
N GLY A 73 12.44 5.05 5.64
CA GLY A 73 12.71 4.04 6.68
C GLY A 73 13.88 3.09 6.37
N GLY A 74 14.42 3.11 5.15
CA GLY A 74 15.64 2.39 4.75
C GLY A 74 15.47 1.59 3.48
N SER A 75 16.57 1.21 2.84
CA SER A 75 16.58 0.60 1.50
C SER A 75 15.86 -0.75 1.42
N VAL A 76 15.53 -1.39 2.54
CA VAL A 76 14.71 -2.62 2.55
C VAL A 76 13.31 -2.38 1.98
N TYR A 77 12.81 -1.14 2.03
CA TYR A 77 11.51 -0.77 1.47
C TYR A 77 11.58 -0.29 0.03
N ASP A 78 12.78 -0.15 -0.55
CA ASP A 78 12.94 0.30 -1.94
C ASP A 78 12.24 -0.68 -2.90
N ILE A 79 11.37 -0.14 -3.74
CA ILE A 79 10.86 -0.77 -4.95
C ILE A 79 11.72 -0.27 -6.13
N PHE A 80 11.97 -1.12 -7.12
CA PHE A 80 12.77 -0.76 -8.30
C PHE A 80 11.95 -0.77 -9.60
N GLY A 81 10.80 -1.44 -9.59
CA GLY A 81 9.94 -1.49 -10.75
C GLY A 81 8.89 -2.59 -10.71
N MET A 82 8.01 -2.54 -11.71
CA MET A 82 6.97 -3.53 -11.96
C MET A 82 6.90 -3.84 -13.45
N ALA A 83 6.87 -5.12 -13.80
CA ALA A 83 6.65 -5.59 -15.15
C ALA A 83 5.32 -6.31 -15.26
N VAL A 84 4.57 -6.01 -16.32
CA VAL A 84 3.23 -6.55 -16.58
C VAL A 84 3.20 -7.15 -17.97
N LYS A 85 2.64 -8.34 -18.11
CA LYS A 85 2.40 -8.97 -19.41
C LYS A 85 1.01 -9.58 -19.45
N GLU A 86 0.28 -9.26 -20.50
CA GLU A 86 -0.95 -9.99 -20.82
C GLU A 86 -0.71 -11.07 -21.87
N THR A 87 -1.47 -12.15 -21.74
CA THR A 87 -1.69 -13.19 -22.73
C THR A 87 -3.19 -13.45 -22.82
N GLN A 88 -3.63 -14.20 -23.84
CA GLN A 88 -5.07 -14.51 -24.03
C GLN A 88 -5.78 -15.02 -22.76
N ASP A 89 -5.10 -15.82 -21.94
CA ASP A 89 -5.67 -16.49 -20.76
C ASP A 89 -5.09 -16.04 -19.42
N SER A 90 -4.09 -15.14 -19.39
CA SER A 90 -3.44 -14.77 -18.12
C SER A 90 -2.76 -13.39 -18.15
N VAL A 91 -2.89 -12.69 -17.03
CA VAL A 91 -2.06 -11.53 -16.69
C VAL A 91 -0.93 -12.00 -15.77
N PHE A 92 0.30 -11.62 -16.11
CA PHE A 92 1.52 -11.88 -15.36
C PHE A 92 2.00 -10.57 -14.75
N VAL A 93 2.43 -10.61 -13.49
CA VAL A 93 2.99 -9.46 -12.78
C VAL A 93 4.29 -9.87 -12.09
N VAL A 94 5.31 -9.03 -12.24
CA VAL A 94 6.59 -9.12 -11.52
C VAL A 94 6.85 -7.78 -10.83
N ILE A 95 7.13 -7.80 -9.53
CA ILE A 95 7.52 -6.63 -8.74
C ILE A 95 8.93 -6.88 -8.21
N ASN A 96 9.82 -5.92 -8.41
CA ASN A 96 11.22 -5.99 -7.97
C ASN A 96 11.48 -4.99 -6.85
N GLY A 97 12.16 -5.43 -5.79
CA GLY A 97 12.37 -4.63 -4.58
C GLY A 97 13.41 -5.26 -3.65
N ASN A 98 13.59 -4.68 -2.46
CA ASN A 98 14.41 -5.27 -1.39
C ASN A 98 13.60 -5.92 -0.27
N MET A 99 12.27 -5.78 -0.26
CA MET A 99 11.42 -6.26 0.82
C MET A 99 11.02 -7.72 0.62
N PRO A 100 11.32 -8.63 1.57
CA PRO A 100 10.87 -10.02 1.47
C PRO A 100 9.35 -10.10 1.38
N LEU A 101 8.82 -11.13 0.71
CA LEU A 101 7.36 -11.32 0.60
C LEU A 101 6.66 -11.40 1.98
N SER A 102 7.39 -11.85 3.01
CA SER A 102 6.92 -11.90 4.40
C SER A 102 7.01 -10.57 5.17
N GLY A 103 7.25 -9.46 4.48
CA GLY A 103 7.54 -8.15 5.07
C GLY A 103 8.91 -8.06 5.76
N ALA A 104 9.27 -6.83 6.15
CA ALA A 104 10.48 -6.49 6.90
C ALA A 104 10.16 -6.12 8.35
N ASP A 105 11.03 -6.48 9.29
CA ASP A 105 10.83 -6.23 10.73
C ASP A 105 10.82 -4.72 11.04
N SER A 106 9.74 -4.25 11.68
CA SER A 106 9.57 -2.87 12.12
C SER A 106 8.89 -2.80 13.49
N SER A 107 9.62 -2.32 14.50
CA SER A 107 9.08 -2.14 15.86
C SER A 107 7.98 -1.08 15.98
N GLY A 108 7.77 -0.28 14.92
CA GLY A 108 6.72 0.72 14.83
C GLY A 108 5.42 0.19 14.23
N ALA A 109 5.40 -0.99 13.61
CA ALA A 109 4.23 -1.51 12.94
C ALA A 109 3.35 -2.39 13.85
N TRP A 110 2.09 -2.57 13.43
CA TRP A 110 1.05 -3.20 14.25
C TRP A 110 1.41 -4.62 14.67
N ASP A 111 1.78 -5.45 13.70
CA ASP A 111 2.16 -6.87 13.85
C ASP A 111 3.68 -7.09 14.02
N THR A 112 4.46 -5.99 14.19
CA THR A 112 5.93 -5.90 14.12
C THR A 112 6.58 -6.00 12.74
N LYS A 113 5.80 -5.94 11.65
CA LYS A 113 6.32 -5.96 10.29
C LYS A 113 5.73 -4.85 9.43
N ILE A 114 6.46 -4.49 8.39
CA ILE A 114 5.96 -3.69 7.29
C ILE A 114 6.03 -4.60 6.08
N GLY A 115 4.87 -4.95 5.51
CA GLY A 115 4.76 -5.76 4.31
C GLY A 115 4.36 -4.95 3.08
N TRP A 116 4.13 -5.70 2.01
CA TRP A 116 3.62 -5.20 0.74
C TRP A 116 2.13 -4.88 0.87
N GLY A 117 1.70 -3.73 0.38
CA GLY A 117 0.28 -3.49 0.14
C GLY A 117 -0.26 -4.37 -0.99
N ASP A 118 -1.56 -4.27 -1.23
CA ASP A 118 -2.22 -4.96 -2.35
C ASP A 118 -1.92 -4.25 -3.69
N LEU A 119 -1.86 -5.03 -4.77
CA LEU A 119 -1.76 -4.48 -6.14
C LEU A 119 -3.15 -4.07 -6.61
N PHE A 120 -3.35 -2.81 -6.98
CA PHE A 120 -4.61 -2.34 -7.56
C PHE A 120 -4.51 -2.26 -9.09
N ILE A 121 -5.63 -2.51 -9.76
CA ILE A 121 -5.76 -2.45 -11.22
C ILE A 121 -7.00 -1.62 -11.55
N ASN A 122 -6.81 -0.53 -12.30
CA ASN A 122 -7.86 0.37 -12.75
C ASN A 122 -7.96 0.34 -14.28
N LEU A 123 -9.07 -0.19 -14.79
CA LEU A 123 -9.34 -0.28 -16.23
C LEU A 123 -9.95 1.00 -16.82
N SER A 124 -10.28 1.98 -15.97
CA SER A 124 -10.85 3.30 -16.29
C SER A 124 -10.02 4.42 -15.63
N PRO A 125 -8.72 4.52 -15.97
CA PRO A 125 -7.76 5.41 -15.33
C PRO A 125 -8.13 6.90 -15.43
N GLU A 126 -8.90 7.28 -16.45
CA GLU A 126 -9.38 8.64 -16.68
C GLU A 126 -10.31 9.17 -15.57
N GLN A 127 -10.82 8.27 -14.73
CA GLN A 127 -11.64 8.63 -13.57
C GLN A 127 -10.79 8.88 -12.30
N GLY A 128 -9.50 8.52 -12.32
CA GLY A 128 -8.66 8.46 -11.13
C GLY A 128 -8.89 7.19 -10.29
N PHE A 129 -8.18 7.10 -9.17
CA PHE A 129 -8.19 5.97 -8.24
C PHE A 129 -9.46 5.96 -7.38
N ASN A 130 -10.57 5.48 -7.95
CA ASN A 130 -11.90 5.52 -7.32
C ASN A 130 -12.33 4.17 -6.72
N SER A 131 -12.72 4.19 -5.45
CA SER A 131 -13.34 3.07 -4.73
C SER A 131 -14.54 2.47 -5.48
N GLY A 132 -14.65 1.14 -5.50
CA GLY A 132 -15.78 0.38 -6.08
C GLY A 132 -15.62 0.03 -7.56
N ASN A 133 -14.75 0.72 -8.30
CA ASN A 133 -14.41 0.41 -9.71
C ASN A 133 -13.04 -0.28 -9.87
N LEU A 134 -12.33 -0.52 -8.77
CA LEU A 134 -11.01 -1.15 -8.78
C LEU A 134 -11.11 -2.68 -8.79
N PHE A 135 -10.13 -3.30 -9.43
CA PHE A 135 -9.70 -4.65 -9.07
C PHE A 135 -8.51 -4.56 -8.13
N GLY A 136 -8.34 -5.58 -7.30
CA GLY A 136 -7.21 -5.72 -6.39
C GLY A 136 -6.64 -7.13 -6.44
N VAL A 137 -5.34 -7.28 -6.27
CA VAL A 137 -4.68 -8.57 -6.13
C VAL A 137 -3.93 -8.60 -4.80
N ARG A 138 -4.42 -9.43 -3.89
CA ARG A 138 -3.73 -9.75 -2.64
C ARG A 138 -2.71 -10.84 -2.91
N PHE A 139 -1.44 -10.48 -2.88
CA PHE A 139 -0.31 -11.40 -3.11
C PHE A 139 0.57 -11.57 -1.87
N ALA A 140 0.61 -10.58 -0.97
CA ALA A 140 1.19 -10.71 0.36
C ALA A 140 0.08 -10.81 1.43
N ASP A 141 0.46 -10.76 2.71
CA ASP A 141 -0.46 -10.62 3.84
C ASP A 141 -0.32 -9.21 4.43
N PRO A 142 -0.94 -8.17 3.80
CA PRO A 142 -0.78 -6.78 4.24
C PRO A 142 -1.47 -6.47 5.57
N PHE A 143 -2.68 -7.01 5.72
CA PHE A 143 -3.62 -6.65 6.78
C PHE A 143 -4.91 -7.49 6.69
N GLY A 144 -5.22 -8.25 7.74
CA GLY A 144 -6.52 -8.90 7.93
C GLY A 144 -6.79 -10.15 7.06
N ASP A 145 -7.88 -10.85 7.38
CA ASP A 145 -8.09 -12.27 7.03
C ASP A 145 -8.55 -12.54 5.57
N LEU A 146 -8.33 -11.63 4.61
CA LEU A 146 -8.72 -11.86 3.22
C LEU A 146 -7.73 -12.83 2.53
N PRO A 147 -8.20 -13.89 1.84
CA PRO A 147 -7.35 -14.81 1.08
C PRO A 147 -6.46 -14.13 0.03
N VAL A 148 -5.31 -14.74 -0.27
CA VAL A 148 -4.49 -14.42 -1.44
C VAL A 148 -5.27 -14.73 -2.73
N GLY A 149 -5.32 -13.76 -3.65
CA GLY A 149 -6.09 -13.85 -4.89
C GLY A 149 -6.51 -12.49 -5.47
N VAL A 150 -7.33 -12.56 -6.52
CA VAL A 150 -7.89 -11.43 -7.26
C VAL A 150 -9.28 -11.08 -6.73
N TYR A 151 -9.55 -9.79 -6.59
CA TYR A 151 -10.77 -9.20 -6.09
C TYR A 151 -11.35 -8.20 -7.10
N GLY A 152 -12.68 -8.16 -7.23
CA GLY A 152 -13.42 -7.15 -8.00
C GLY A 152 -14.29 -6.28 -7.10
N GLY A 153 -14.59 -5.06 -7.55
CA GLY A 153 -15.39 -4.11 -6.78
C GLY A 153 -14.70 -3.66 -5.50
N VAL A 154 -13.40 -3.41 -5.59
CA VAL A 154 -12.55 -3.17 -4.42
C VAL A 154 -12.79 -1.78 -3.84
N ASP A 155 -13.10 -1.75 -2.54
CA ASP A 155 -13.01 -0.55 -1.72
C ASP A 155 -11.65 -0.55 -1.00
N PRO A 156 -10.72 0.33 -1.40
CA PRO A 156 -9.39 0.38 -0.82
C PRO A 156 -9.40 1.13 0.52
N ILE A 157 -8.50 0.73 1.41
CA ILE A 157 -8.24 1.36 2.69
C ILE A 157 -6.77 1.76 2.81
N SER A 158 -6.50 2.66 3.75
CA SER A 158 -5.14 2.94 4.22
C SER A 158 -4.86 2.14 5.48
N VAL A 159 -3.74 1.42 5.50
CA VAL A 159 -3.20 0.80 6.73
C VAL A 159 -1.99 1.56 7.29
N THR A 160 -1.60 2.69 6.67
CA THR A 160 -0.39 3.43 7.05
C THR A 160 -0.42 3.93 8.49
N GLY A 161 -1.59 4.30 9.00
CA GLY A 161 -1.77 4.72 10.40
C GLY A 161 -1.48 3.61 11.42
N SER A 162 -1.71 2.34 11.04
CA SER A 162 -1.39 1.18 11.87
C SER A 162 0.11 0.83 11.81
N ASN A 163 0.76 1.14 10.69
CA ASN A 163 2.13 0.74 10.40
C ASN A 163 3.17 1.89 10.43
N ASN A 164 2.82 3.01 11.11
CA ASN A 164 3.67 4.19 11.30
C ASN A 164 4.16 4.85 9.99
N GLY A 165 3.29 4.86 8.99
CA GLY A 165 3.56 5.38 7.65
C GLY A 165 3.21 6.84 7.43
N TRP A 166 3.36 7.25 6.18
CA TRP A 166 2.92 8.55 5.74
C TRP A 166 1.40 8.65 5.80
N LYS A 167 0.91 9.76 6.34
CA LYS A 167 -0.52 10.02 6.50
C LYS A 167 -1.26 9.95 5.16
N ASN A 168 -0.62 10.45 4.11
CA ASN A 168 -1.12 10.47 2.75
C ASN A 168 0.02 10.59 1.71
N VAL A 169 -0.32 10.36 0.45
CA VAL A 169 0.59 10.48 -0.70
C VAL A 169 1.25 11.86 -0.73
N ASP A 170 0.51 12.95 -0.45
CA ASP A 170 1.11 14.29 -0.33
C ASP A 170 2.24 14.35 0.70
N SER A 171 2.09 13.73 1.86
CA SER A 171 3.13 13.74 2.90
C SER A 171 4.38 12.97 2.45
N TYR A 172 4.20 11.87 1.72
CA TYR A 172 5.29 11.11 1.10
C TYR A 172 5.98 11.90 -0.02
N THR A 173 5.25 12.41 -1.02
CA THR A 173 5.81 13.21 -2.13
C THR A 173 6.56 14.43 -1.60
N ASN A 174 5.98 15.15 -0.62
CA ASN A 174 6.63 16.30 0.00
C ASN A 174 7.88 15.94 0.83
N ASN A 175 8.18 14.67 1.11
CA ASN A 175 9.48 14.27 1.67
C ASN A 175 10.60 14.29 0.61
N PHE A 176 10.26 14.10 -0.67
CA PHE A 176 11.19 14.00 -1.80
C PHE A 176 11.25 15.23 -2.67
N VAL A 177 10.15 15.96 -2.79
CA VAL A 177 10.02 17.09 -3.72
C VAL A 177 10.07 18.41 -2.93
N ARG A 178 10.80 19.40 -3.46
CA ARG A 178 10.83 20.79 -2.97
C ARG A 178 9.64 21.58 -3.55
N SER A 179 9.34 22.73 -2.96
CA SER A 179 8.29 23.64 -3.45
C SER A 179 8.56 24.23 -4.85
N ASP A 180 9.75 24.02 -5.42
CA ASP A 180 10.14 24.40 -6.78
C ASP A 180 10.11 23.21 -7.77
N GLY A 181 9.58 22.04 -7.35
CA GLY A 181 9.55 20.81 -8.13
C GLY A 181 10.87 20.04 -8.19
N THR A 182 11.91 20.44 -7.45
CA THR A 182 13.24 19.78 -7.51
C THR A 182 13.50 18.76 -6.40
N ALA A 183 14.42 17.81 -6.65
CA ALA A 183 14.66 16.68 -5.77
C ALA A 183 15.40 17.07 -4.49
N LYS A 184 14.80 16.78 -3.33
CA LYS A 184 15.40 17.00 -2.00
C LYS A 184 16.66 16.17 -1.79
N LYS A 185 16.69 14.94 -2.31
CA LYS A 185 17.87 14.06 -2.39
C LYS A 185 18.43 14.10 -3.81
N SER A 186 19.76 14.09 -3.97
CA SER A 186 20.41 14.22 -5.29
C SER A 186 20.44 12.94 -6.14
N ASN A 187 19.90 11.84 -5.61
CA ASN A 187 19.90 10.51 -6.22
C ASN A 187 18.48 9.94 -6.42
N VAL A 188 17.45 10.78 -6.27
CA VAL A 188 16.04 10.44 -6.51
C VAL A 188 15.60 11.06 -7.83
N GLU A 189 15.02 10.25 -8.71
CA GLU A 189 14.48 10.67 -10.01
C GLU A 189 12.99 10.98 -9.85
N ILE A 190 12.63 12.24 -9.54
CA ILE A 190 11.24 12.62 -9.21
C ILE A 190 10.23 12.19 -10.28
N ASP A 191 10.60 12.27 -11.56
CA ASP A 191 9.73 11.91 -12.68
C ASP A 191 9.36 10.41 -12.69
N LYS A 192 10.05 9.59 -11.88
CA LYS A 192 9.80 8.17 -11.65
C LYS A 192 9.33 7.83 -10.22
N LEU A 193 9.05 8.82 -9.36
CA LEU A 193 8.68 8.61 -7.95
C LEU A 193 7.41 7.74 -7.75
N PHE A 194 6.62 7.56 -8.81
CA PHE A 194 5.52 6.59 -8.89
C PHE A 194 5.58 5.77 -10.18
N GLY A 195 6.78 5.48 -10.71
CA GLY A 195 6.95 4.75 -11.98
C GLY A 195 6.56 5.57 -13.23
N ASP A 196 5.55 5.11 -13.97
CA ASP A 196 5.06 5.74 -15.20
C ASP A 196 4.20 6.99 -14.92
N LEU A 197 3.72 7.16 -13.67
CA LEU A 197 2.95 8.33 -13.24
C LEU A 197 3.87 9.41 -12.66
N SER A 198 3.68 10.65 -13.08
CA SER A 198 4.36 11.80 -12.48
C SER A 198 4.02 11.96 -11.00
N HIS A 199 5.00 12.41 -10.22
CA HIS A 199 4.87 12.76 -8.80
C HIS A 199 3.73 13.74 -8.47
N ASP A 200 3.27 14.52 -9.45
CA ASP A 200 2.20 15.51 -9.34
C ASP A 200 0.84 15.03 -9.89
N THR A 201 0.72 13.77 -10.29
CA THR A 201 -0.49 13.17 -10.88
C THR A 201 -1.76 13.39 -10.04
N ASP A 202 -2.86 13.72 -10.72
CA ASP A 202 -4.21 13.75 -10.16
C ASP A 202 -4.87 12.34 -10.10
N TYR A 203 -4.18 11.29 -10.57
CA TYR A 203 -4.70 9.92 -10.53
C TYR A 203 -4.98 9.44 -9.10
N PHE A 204 -4.12 9.80 -8.14
CA PHE A 204 -4.33 9.46 -6.73
C PHE A 204 -5.04 10.60 -6.00
N ASP A 205 -5.99 10.28 -5.10
CA ASP A 205 -6.40 11.25 -4.08
C ASP A 205 -5.21 11.48 -3.13
N ARG A 206 -4.47 12.55 -3.39
CA ARG A 206 -3.22 12.90 -2.68
C ARG A 206 -3.45 13.16 -1.19
N SER A 207 -4.70 13.38 -0.77
CA SER A 207 -5.08 13.51 0.64
C SER A 207 -5.19 12.16 1.38
N LYS A 208 -5.12 11.03 0.66
CA LYS A 208 -5.27 9.65 1.15
C LYS A 208 -3.98 8.83 1.00
N SER A 209 -4.04 7.60 1.49
CA SER A 209 -2.92 6.67 1.57
C SER A 209 -3.39 5.24 1.27
N TYR A 210 -4.18 5.06 0.22
CA TYR A 210 -4.79 3.78 -0.12
C TYR A 210 -3.73 2.75 -0.57
N ASN A 211 -3.64 1.64 0.14
CA ASN A 211 -2.62 0.62 -0.09
C ASN A 211 -3.03 -0.81 0.31
N ALA A 212 -4.22 -1.03 0.86
CA ALA A 212 -4.77 -2.36 1.09
C ALA A 212 -6.24 -2.46 0.67
N ILE A 213 -6.69 -3.65 0.27
CA ILE A 213 -8.08 -4.01 0.02
C ILE A 213 -8.80 -4.03 1.38
N GLY A 214 -9.80 -3.18 1.55
CA GLY A 214 -10.67 -3.20 2.73
C GLY A 214 -11.84 -4.16 2.55
N SER A 215 -12.44 -4.15 1.35
CA SER A 215 -13.44 -5.13 0.91
C SER A 215 -13.41 -5.30 -0.60
N GLY A 216 -14.03 -6.38 -1.08
CA GLY A 216 -14.17 -6.72 -2.50
C GLY A 216 -14.68 -8.15 -2.65
N ALA A 217 -15.21 -8.51 -3.83
CA ALA A 217 -15.62 -9.87 -4.15
C ALA A 217 -14.41 -10.70 -4.60
N TYR A 218 -14.12 -11.83 -3.93
CA TYR A 218 -13.06 -12.76 -4.37
C TYR A 218 -13.45 -13.43 -5.68
N LEU A 219 -12.60 -13.27 -6.72
CA LEU A 219 -12.86 -13.78 -8.06
C LEU A 219 -12.07 -15.07 -8.35
N GLY A 220 -10.87 -15.19 -7.80
CA GLY A 220 -10.00 -16.36 -8.02
C GLY A 220 -8.63 -16.22 -7.39
N GLY A 221 -7.84 -17.30 -7.37
CA GLY A 221 -6.48 -17.30 -6.84
C GLY A 221 -5.44 -16.75 -7.80
N ILE A 222 -4.22 -16.58 -7.30
CA ILE A 222 -3.00 -16.36 -8.10
C ILE A 222 -2.14 -17.63 -8.14
N GLU A 223 -1.30 -17.75 -9.16
CA GLU A 223 -0.26 -18.78 -9.28
C GLU A 223 1.12 -18.12 -9.16
N TRP A 224 1.91 -18.57 -8.18
CA TRP A 224 3.29 -18.13 -7.98
C TRP A 224 4.20 -18.64 -9.09
N LEU A 225 5.13 -17.79 -9.54
CA LEU A 225 6.07 -18.10 -10.62
C LEU A 225 7.49 -18.21 -10.06
N ASP A 226 8.21 -19.26 -10.45
CA ASP A 226 9.65 -19.38 -10.25
C ASP A 226 10.43 -18.81 -11.45
N ASP A 227 11.76 -18.72 -11.32
CA ASP A 227 12.67 -18.24 -12.38
C ASP A 227 12.48 -18.99 -13.71
N ALA A 228 12.13 -20.28 -13.66
CA ALA A 228 11.95 -21.10 -14.86
C ALA A 228 10.64 -20.76 -15.56
N ALA A 229 9.55 -20.56 -14.80
CA ALA A 229 8.26 -20.12 -15.31
C ALA A 229 8.32 -18.69 -15.87
N LEU A 230 9.01 -17.77 -15.18
CA LEU A 230 9.26 -16.40 -15.67
C LEU A 230 10.04 -16.40 -16.99
N LYS A 231 11.14 -17.15 -17.04
CA LYS A 231 11.95 -17.28 -18.26
C LYS A 231 11.17 -17.93 -19.40
N ALA A 232 10.32 -18.91 -19.11
CA ALA A 232 9.42 -19.52 -20.10
C ALA A 232 8.35 -18.53 -20.60
N ALA A 233 7.89 -17.60 -19.75
CA ALA A 233 7.04 -16.47 -20.14
C ALA A 233 7.80 -15.36 -20.90
N GLY A 234 9.10 -15.50 -21.12
CA GLY A 234 9.94 -14.54 -21.84
C GLY A 234 10.27 -13.27 -21.04
N PHE A 235 10.21 -13.34 -19.71
CA PHE A 235 10.66 -12.26 -18.82
C PHE A 235 12.19 -12.13 -18.90
N GLU A 236 12.67 -10.89 -19.04
CA GLU A 236 14.09 -10.54 -19.06
C GLU A 236 14.28 -9.30 -18.18
N THR A 237 15.13 -9.39 -17.15
CA THR A 237 15.45 -8.25 -16.28
C THR A 237 16.02 -7.09 -17.10
N GLN A 238 15.42 -5.90 -16.99
CA GLN A 238 15.84 -4.70 -17.71
C GLN A 238 16.77 -3.82 -16.85
N GLU A 239 17.45 -2.86 -17.49
CA GLU A 239 18.17 -1.82 -16.76
C GLU A 239 17.18 -1.00 -15.90
N GLY A 240 17.52 -0.80 -14.62
CA GLY A 240 16.62 -0.22 -13.62
C GLY A 240 15.90 -1.24 -12.73
N PHE A 241 15.67 -2.48 -13.20
CA PHE A 241 15.08 -3.54 -12.37
C PHE A 241 16.15 -4.13 -11.44
N GLY A 242 16.25 -3.57 -10.24
CA GLY A 242 17.18 -3.97 -9.18
C GLY A 242 16.54 -4.76 -8.05
N GLY A 243 17.24 -4.76 -6.90
CA GLY A 243 16.75 -5.33 -5.64
C GLY A 243 17.27 -6.73 -5.32
N SER A 244 17.10 -7.15 -4.06
CA SER A 244 17.41 -8.50 -3.60
C SER A 244 16.25 -9.49 -3.70
N GLU A 245 15.03 -9.00 -3.91
CA GLU A 245 13.78 -9.78 -3.87
C GLU A 245 13.00 -9.61 -5.19
N THR A 246 12.27 -10.64 -5.58
CA THR A 246 11.38 -10.63 -6.75
C THR A 246 10.06 -11.32 -6.38
N VAL A 247 8.96 -10.59 -6.50
CA VAL A 247 7.61 -11.10 -6.27
C VAL A 247 6.96 -11.31 -7.63
N ALA A 248 6.65 -12.57 -7.97
CA ALA A 248 6.19 -12.93 -9.31
C ALA A 248 5.00 -13.88 -9.28
N PHE A 249 3.91 -13.49 -9.93
CA PHE A 249 2.68 -14.29 -10.00
C PHE A 249 1.91 -14.06 -11.31
N ARG A 250 0.94 -14.92 -11.58
CA ARG A 250 -0.07 -14.74 -12.63
C ARG A 250 -1.48 -15.06 -12.15
N PHE A 251 -2.48 -14.61 -12.89
CA PHE A 251 -3.90 -14.96 -12.70
C PHE A 251 -4.64 -14.99 -14.04
N ASP A 252 -5.81 -15.66 -14.10
CA ASP A 252 -6.62 -15.74 -15.33
C ASP A 252 -7.16 -14.36 -15.71
N SER A 253 -6.88 -13.92 -16.94
CA SER A 253 -7.31 -12.61 -17.46
C SER A 253 -8.84 -12.44 -17.42
N LYS A 254 -9.59 -13.56 -17.51
CA LYS A 254 -11.06 -13.56 -17.46
C LYS A 254 -11.60 -13.05 -16.13
N LEU A 255 -10.82 -13.12 -15.04
CA LEU A 255 -11.24 -12.60 -13.73
C LEU A 255 -11.59 -11.10 -13.82
N LEU A 256 -10.80 -10.31 -14.55
CA LEU A 256 -11.03 -8.87 -14.76
C LEU A 256 -12.26 -8.55 -15.63
N THR A 257 -12.80 -9.54 -16.36
CA THR A 257 -14.01 -9.40 -17.19
C THR A 257 -15.23 -10.11 -16.62
N SER A 258 -15.02 -11.02 -15.66
CA SER A 258 -16.08 -11.81 -15.01
C SER A 258 -16.86 -11.00 -13.96
N TYR A 259 -16.27 -9.92 -13.46
CA TYR A 259 -16.91 -9.05 -12.48
C TYR A 259 -17.94 -8.13 -13.17
N VAL A 260 -19.15 -8.66 -13.32
CA VAL A 260 -20.36 -7.83 -13.36
C VAL A 260 -20.74 -7.58 -11.90
N PRO A 261 -20.79 -6.32 -11.42
CA PRO A 261 -21.26 -6.03 -10.07
C PRO A 261 -22.64 -6.65 -9.85
N ASP A 262 -22.84 -7.33 -8.72
CA ASP A 262 -24.10 -8.04 -8.46
C ASP A 262 -25.28 -7.05 -8.49
N LEU A 263 -26.17 -7.20 -9.46
CA LEU A 263 -27.10 -6.15 -9.92
C LEU A 263 -28.30 -5.92 -8.98
N THR A 264 -28.22 -6.41 -7.73
CA THR A 264 -29.38 -6.59 -6.85
C THR A 264 -29.41 -5.71 -5.60
N ASP A 265 -28.40 -4.86 -5.35
CA ASP A 265 -28.36 -4.06 -4.11
C ASP A 265 -28.00 -2.57 -4.30
N GLU A 266 -28.13 -1.78 -3.21
CA GLU A 266 -28.16 -0.30 -3.14
C GLU A 266 -27.07 0.44 -3.94
N THR A 267 -25.96 -0.22 -4.29
CA THR A 267 -24.92 0.28 -5.20
C THR A 267 -25.49 0.74 -6.55
N TYR A 268 -26.50 0.08 -7.14
CA TYR A 268 -27.10 0.54 -8.41
C TYR A 268 -27.83 1.88 -8.25
N THR A 269 -28.45 2.12 -7.09
CA THR A 269 -29.08 3.40 -6.74
C THR A 269 -28.04 4.52 -6.59
N ARG A 270 -26.82 4.20 -6.13
CA ARG A 270 -25.67 5.12 -6.11
C ARG A 270 -25.05 5.34 -7.49
N PHE A 271 -24.88 4.26 -8.25
CA PHE A 271 -24.28 4.20 -9.59
C PHE A 271 -25.04 5.06 -10.60
N ILE A 272 -26.37 4.98 -10.54
CA ILE A 272 -27.26 5.73 -11.42
C ILE A 272 -27.69 7.08 -10.82
N GLY A 273 -27.69 7.23 -9.50
CA GLY A 273 -28.40 8.28 -8.74
C GLY A 273 -28.29 9.73 -9.23
N LYS A 274 -27.14 10.15 -9.79
CA LYS A 274 -26.98 11.47 -10.45
C LYS A 274 -27.26 11.44 -11.96
N ASN A 275 -26.89 10.36 -12.64
CA ASN A 275 -26.95 10.26 -14.10
C ASN A 275 -28.37 10.00 -14.66
N TRP A 276 -29.30 9.34 -13.94
CA TRP A 276 -30.64 9.10 -14.50
C TRP A 276 -31.55 10.32 -14.54
N GLN A 277 -31.47 11.22 -13.55
CA GLN A 277 -32.26 12.44 -13.57
C GLN A 277 -31.80 13.30 -14.75
N GLU A 278 -30.48 13.48 -14.89
CA GLU A 278 -29.86 14.17 -16.03
C GLU A 278 -30.23 13.51 -17.38
N GLN A 279 -30.20 12.18 -17.49
CA GLN A 279 -30.59 11.47 -18.73
C GLN A 279 -32.10 11.54 -19.02
N LEU A 280 -32.98 11.43 -18.02
CA LEU A 280 -34.43 11.57 -18.22
C LEU A 280 -34.83 13.02 -18.51
N GLN A 281 -34.17 13.99 -17.88
CA GLN A 281 -34.29 15.40 -18.19
C GLN A 281 -33.87 15.64 -19.65
N HIS A 282 -32.68 15.21 -20.06
CA HIS A 282 -32.21 15.34 -21.42
C HIS A 282 -33.17 14.70 -22.45
N ASN A 283 -33.71 13.52 -22.14
CA ASN A 283 -34.69 12.85 -23.00
C ASN A 283 -36.06 13.56 -23.03
N ALA A 284 -36.49 14.18 -21.92
CA ALA A 284 -37.71 14.99 -21.86
C ALA A 284 -37.55 16.30 -22.65
N GLU A 285 -36.45 17.01 -22.44
CA GLU A 285 -36.07 18.23 -23.18
C GLU A 285 -36.00 17.96 -24.69
N ASN A 286 -35.32 16.88 -25.12
CA ASN A 286 -35.27 16.46 -26.52
C ASN A 286 -36.66 16.10 -27.10
N ALA A 287 -37.59 15.62 -26.27
CA ALA A 287 -38.97 15.34 -26.67
C ALA A 287 -39.90 16.58 -26.62
N GLY A 288 -39.40 17.74 -26.17
CA GLY A 288 -40.21 18.95 -25.97
C GLY A 288 -41.14 18.90 -24.76
N ILE A 289 -40.82 18.05 -23.77
CA ILE A 289 -41.60 17.86 -22.54
C ILE A 289 -40.99 18.71 -21.43
N ASP A 290 -41.83 19.48 -20.74
CA ASP A 290 -41.44 20.22 -19.54
C ASP A 290 -41.04 19.25 -18.40
N TRP A 291 -39.83 19.43 -17.89
CA TRP A 291 -39.21 18.62 -16.85
C TRP A 291 -39.63 19.04 -15.44
N GLN A 292 -39.92 20.32 -15.20
CA GLN A 292 -40.13 20.86 -13.85
C GLN A 292 -41.20 20.11 -13.03
N PRO A 293 -42.39 19.73 -13.58
CA PRO A 293 -43.40 19.01 -12.83
C PRO A 293 -42.98 17.59 -12.38
N TRP A 294 -41.94 17.02 -12.99
CA TRP A 294 -41.40 15.71 -12.64
C TRP A 294 -40.30 15.83 -11.59
N GLU A 295 -39.47 16.87 -11.69
CA GLU A 295 -38.49 17.23 -10.68
C GLU A 295 -39.16 17.57 -9.33
N GLU A 296 -40.23 18.36 -9.35
CA GLU A 296 -41.06 18.66 -8.19
C GLU A 296 -41.60 17.36 -7.53
N GLN A 297 -42.18 16.44 -8.30
CA GLN A 297 -42.68 15.15 -7.77
C GLN A 297 -41.58 14.27 -7.15
N LEU A 298 -40.37 14.25 -7.72
CA LEU A 298 -39.25 13.50 -7.15
C LEU A 298 -38.73 14.15 -5.87
N ASN A 299 -38.70 15.48 -5.81
CA ASN A 299 -38.31 16.23 -4.63
C ASN A 299 -39.34 16.09 -3.50
N GLU A 300 -40.65 16.13 -3.81
CA GLU A 300 -41.74 15.86 -2.85
C GLU A 300 -41.65 14.43 -2.27
N LEU A 301 -41.39 13.42 -3.11
CA LEU A 301 -41.18 12.03 -2.65
C LEU A 301 -39.93 11.91 -1.76
N GLN A 302 -38.84 12.57 -2.14
CA GLN A 302 -37.60 12.58 -1.36
C GLN A 302 -37.75 13.31 -0.02
N GLN A 303 -38.46 14.44 0.00
CA GLN A 303 -38.77 15.18 1.23
C GLN A 303 -39.70 14.36 2.13
N THR A 304 -40.81 13.84 1.62
CA THR A 304 -41.76 13.01 2.37
C THR A 304 -41.06 11.79 3.01
N ALA A 305 -40.22 11.10 2.24
CA ALA A 305 -39.45 9.98 2.76
C ALA A 305 -38.44 10.39 3.84
N ASN A 306 -37.80 11.56 3.72
CA ASN A 306 -36.89 12.08 4.75
C ASN A 306 -37.63 12.47 6.03
N GLU A 307 -38.79 13.14 5.93
CA GLU A 307 -39.63 13.53 7.06
C GLU A 307 -40.15 12.31 7.85
N GLN A 308 -40.38 11.18 7.17
CA GLN A 308 -40.76 9.91 7.80
C GLN A 308 -39.55 9.11 8.33
N LEU A 309 -38.42 9.09 7.61
CA LEU A 309 -37.22 8.34 8.02
C LEU A 309 -36.47 9.00 9.17
N GLN A 310 -36.42 10.34 9.26
CA GLN A 310 -35.68 11.03 10.31
C GLN A 310 -36.09 10.62 11.73
N PRO A 311 -37.38 10.69 12.15
CA PRO A 311 -37.77 10.30 13.51
C PRO A 311 -37.52 8.81 13.79
N LEU A 312 -37.68 7.93 12.78
CA LEU A 312 -37.38 6.50 12.90
C LEU A 312 -35.88 6.24 13.08
N GLN A 313 -35.04 7.01 12.39
CA GLN A 313 -33.59 6.99 12.54
C GLN A 313 -33.18 7.46 13.95
N GLU A 314 -33.74 8.57 14.44
CA GLU A 314 -33.49 9.08 15.80
C GLU A 314 -33.95 8.09 16.89
N GLU A 315 -35.03 7.35 16.67
CA GLU A 315 -35.52 6.33 17.61
C GLU A 315 -34.67 5.04 17.56
N MET A 316 -34.26 4.60 16.36
CA MET A 316 -33.30 3.51 16.17
C MET A 316 -31.95 3.82 16.84
N ASP A 317 -31.44 5.05 16.67
CA ASP A 317 -30.17 5.49 17.25
C ASP A 317 -30.26 5.53 18.80
N ARG A 318 -31.40 5.95 19.36
CA ARG A 318 -31.65 5.87 20.83
C ARG A 318 -31.68 4.44 21.35
N LEU A 319 -32.32 3.51 20.63
CA LEU A 319 -32.31 2.09 21.00
C LEU A 319 -30.90 1.50 20.93
N MET A 320 -30.13 1.88 19.91
CA MET A 320 -28.77 1.40 19.69
C MET A 320 -27.72 2.06 20.60
N GLN A 321 -28.01 3.23 21.20
CA GLN A 321 -27.07 4.00 22.03
C GLN A 321 -26.31 3.15 23.07
N PRO A 322 -26.93 2.28 23.89
CA PRO A 322 -26.19 1.48 24.88
C PRO A 322 -25.22 0.47 24.23
N ALA A 323 -25.52 -0.01 23.03
CA ALA A 323 -24.62 -0.88 22.27
C ALA A 323 -23.47 -0.09 21.61
N THR A 324 -23.70 1.19 21.27
CA THR A 324 -22.65 2.12 20.82
C THR A 324 -21.70 2.46 21.96
N GLU A 325 -22.22 2.89 23.12
CA GLU A 325 -21.42 3.20 24.31
C GLU A 325 -20.56 2.00 24.77
N LEU A 326 -21.12 0.79 24.73
CA LEU A 326 -20.38 -0.43 25.05
C LEU A 326 -19.36 -0.82 23.97
N GLN A 327 -19.63 -0.54 22.70
CA GLN A 327 -18.67 -0.72 21.60
C GLN A 327 -17.48 0.25 21.73
N ASP A 328 -17.74 1.50 22.13
CA ASP A 328 -16.69 2.49 22.39
C ASP A 328 -15.81 2.08 23.58
N LEU A 329 -16.41 1.48 24.63
CA LEU A 329 -15.65 0.93 25.76
C LEU A 329 -14.79 -0.27 25.35
N VAL A 330 -15.30 -1.17 24.48
CA VAL A 330 -14.50 -2.27 23.90
C VAL A 330 -13.32 -1.73 23.10
N ASN A 331 -13.53 -0.68 22.30
CA ASN A 331 -12.48 -0.02 21.51
C ASN A 331 -11.42 0.63 22.42
N TYR A 332 -11.85 1.38 23.43
CA TYR A 332 -10.97 2.00 24.43
C TYR A 332 -10.07 0.96 25.14
N VAL A 333 -10.64 -0.15 25.59
CA VAL A 333 -9.87 -1.23 26.24
C VAL A 333 -8.90 -1.89 25.26
N LYS A 334 -9.31 -2.14 24.01
CA LYS A 334 -8.44 -2.68 22.95
C LYS A 334 -7.24 -1.76 22.68
N ASP A 335 -7.46 -0.45 22.63
CA ASP A 335 -6.39 0.52 22.39
C ASP A 335 -5.45 0.64 23.59
N ALA A 336 -5.97 0.62 24.82
CA ALA A 336 -5.16 0.58 26.03
C ALA A 336 -4.32 -0.71 26.13
N GLU A 337 -4.88 -1.88 25.80
CA GLU A 337 -4.14 -3.16 25.69
C GLU A 337 -2.98 -3.04 24.69
N ASN A 338 -3.21 -2.38 23.54
CA ASN A 338 -2.18 -2.21 22.51
C ASN A 338 -1.09 -1.22 22.93
N GLN A 339 -1.44 -0.13 23.63
CA GLN A 339 -0.46 0.79 24.21
C GLN A 339 0.41 0.10 25.27
N VAL A 340 -0.18 -0.71 26.17
CA VAL A 340 0.58 -1.49 27.16
C VAL A 340 1.55 -2.46 26.48
N LYS A 341 1.13 -3.17 25.41
CA LYS A 341 2.03 -4.03 24.62
C LYS A 341 3.18 -3.24 23.97
N GLN A 342 2.94 -2.01 23.50
CA GLN A 342 4.01 -1.16 22.96
C GLN A 342 5.00 -0.73 24.04
N ILE A 343 4.51 -0.40 25.24
CA ILE A 343 5.36 -0.06 26.37
C ILE A 343 6.23 -1.26 26.79
N ASP A 344 5.67 -2.47 26.83
CA ASP A 344 6.44 -3.69 27.14
C ASP A 344 7.51 -4.01 26.07
N ARG A 345 7.21 -3.77 24.78
CA ARG A 345 8.21 -3.84 23.69
C ARG A 345 9.35 -2.84 23.91
N ASN A 346 9.03 -1.60 24.26
CA ASN A 346 10.01 -0.53 24.54
C ASN A 346 10.88 -0.85 25.77
N LEU A 347 10.27 -1.26 26.89
CA LEU A 347 10.97 -1.69 28.10
C LEU A 347 11.96 -2.82 27.81
N SER A 348 11.54 -3.82 27.02
CA SER A 348 12.40 -4.94 26.61
C SER A 348 13.56 -4.51 25.70
N SER A 349 13.38 -3.45 24.89
CA SER A 349 14.44 -2.87 24.06
C SER A 349 15.46 -2.07 24.88
N TRP A 350 14.99 -1.20 25.78
CA TRP A 350 15.85 -0.41 26.65
C TRP A 350 16.60 -1.28 27.67
N GLN A 351 15.98 -2.32 28.22
CA GLN A 351 16.67 -3.26 29.13
C GLN A 351 17.83 -3.99 28.43
N ARG A 352 17.64 -4.40 27.16
CA ARG A 352 18.74 -4.99 26.35
C ARG A 352 19.85 -3.97 26.08
N SER A 353 19.49 -2.71 25.80
CA SER A 353 20.44 -1.63 25.56
C SER A 353 21.26 -1.28 26.80
N LEU A 354 20.59 -1.15 27.95
CA LEU A 354 21.17 -0.96 29.28
C LEU A 354 22.18 -2.08 29.61
N ASN A 355 21.79 -3.34 29.46
CA ASN A 355 22.68 -4.49 29.68
C ASN A 355 23.90 -4.47 28.74
N SER A 356 23.72 -4.09 27.47
CA SER A 356 24.81 -3.96 26.49
C SER A 356 25.80 -2.85 26.88
N SER A 357 25.31 -1.69 27.27
CA SER A 357 26.14 -0.57 27.73
C SER A 357 26.88 -0.90 29.04
N GLN A 358 26.23 -1.54 30.01
CA GLN A 358 26.89 -2.00 31.25
C GLN A 358 28.03 -2.97 30.96
N ASN A 359 27.84 -3.92 30.02
CA ASN A 359 28.89 -4.85 29.61
C ASN A 359 30.09 -4.16 28.94
N LYS A 360 29.89 -3.04 28.22
CA LYS A 360 30.99 -2.23 27.67
C LYS A 360 31.76 -1.49 28.77
N VAL A 361 31.04 -0.88 29.73
CA VAL A 361 31.65 -0.21 30.90
C VAL A 361 32.54 -1.20 31.65
N ASN A 362 31.99 -2.35 32.07
CA ASN A 362 32.73 -3.39 32.78
C ASN A 362 33.98 -3.86 32.00
N ARG A 363 33.90 -3.98 30.66
CA ARG A 363 35.05 -4.34 29.81
C ARG A 363 36.12 -3.24 29.81
N TRP A 364 35.73 -1.98 29.64
CA TRP A 364 36.65 -0.86 29.57
C TRP A 364 37.29 -0.52 30.92
N GLU A 365 36.59 -0.75 32.03
CA GLU A 365 37.14 -0.69 33.38
C GLU A 365 38.24 -1.75 33.58
N ASN A 366 38.01 -2.98 33.14
CA ASN A 366 39.04 -4.03 33.17
C ASN A 366 40.27 -3.67 32.32
N GLU A 367 40.07 -3.14 31.10
CA GLU A 367 41.17 -2.65 30.25
C GLU A 367 41.92 -1.48 30.91
N ARG A 368 41.21 -0.51 31.48
CA ARG A 368 41.77 0.64 32.22
C ARG A 368 42.62 0.18 33.39
N ASN A 369 42.12 -0.75 34.20
CA ASN A 369 42.81 -1.30 35.36
C ASN A 369 44.10 -2.06 34.95
N ASN A 370 44.08 -2.77 33.83
CA ASN A 370 45.27 -3.40 33.25
C ASN A 370 46.32 -2.35 32.82
N TYR A 371 45.92 -1.29 32.10
CA TYR A 371 46.85 -0.20 31.76
C TYR A 371 47.40 0.53 32.99
N GLN A 372 46.61 0.63 34.06
CA GLN A 372 47.05 1.19 35.34
C GLN A 372 48.11 0.30 36.01
N GLN A 373 47.90 -1.02 36.09
CA GLN A 373 48.92 -1.95 36.59
C GLN A 373 50.21 -1.91 35.76
N GLN A 374 50.11 -1.86 34.42
CA GLN A 374 51.28 -1.71 33.55
C GLN A 374 52.03 -0.40 33.78
N ARG A 375 51.31 0.73 33.94
CA ARG A 375 51.91 2.02 34.28
C ARG A 375 52.67 1.93 35.60
N ASP A 376 52.07 1.36 36.62
CA ASP A 376 52.63 1.32 37.98
C ASP A 376 53.88 0.40 38.02
N GLN A 377 53.87 -0.72 37.30
CA GLN A 377 55.08 -1.56 37.13
C GLN A 377 56.21 -0.82 36.39
N ARG A 378 55.89 0.00 35.39
CA ARG A 378 56.88 0.81 34.66
C ARG A 378 57.41 1.97 35.49
N GLN A 379 56.58 2.55 36.36
CA GLN A 379 57.02 3.56 37.33
C GLN A 379 58.10 2.98 38.26
N GLN A 380 57.90 1.76 38.78
CA GLN A 380 58.94 1.07 39.55
C GLN A 380 60.23 0.83 38.74
N ASN A 381 60.15 0.53 37.45
CA ASN A 381 61.34 0.41 36.59
C ASN A 381 62.05 1.77 36.42
N LEU A 382 61.28 2.84 36.18
CA LEU A 382 61.78 4.20 36.06
C LEU A 382 62.53 4.63 37.33
N ASP A 383 61.97 4.33 38.50
CA ASP A 383 62.57 4.65 39.80
C ASP A 383 63.86 3.85 40.06
N ARG A 384 63.88 2.56 39.69
CA ARG A 384 65.11 1.74 39.70
C ARG A 384 66.20 2.29 38.77
N HIS A 385 65.85 2.73 37.56
CA HIS A 385 66.80 3.36 36.64
C HIS A 385 67.30 4.71 37.16
N ASN A 386 66.43 5.52 37.78
CA ASN A 386 66.80 6.78 38.42
C ASN A 386 67.77 6.57 39.59
N GLN A 387 67.54 5.56 40.44
CA GLN A 387 68.49 5.19 41.49
C GLN A 387 69.84 4.75 40.91
N ARG A 388 69.83 3.85 39.92
CA ARG A 388 71.07 3.39 39.29
C ARG A 388 71.86 4.52 38.62
N LEU A 389 71.19 5.54 38.09
CA LEU A 389 71.85 6.74 37.58
C LEU A 389 72.55 7.51 38.70
N ARG A 390 71.88 7.74 39.84
CA ARG A 390 72.50 8.37 41.02
C ARG A 390 73.75 7.61 41.49
N ASP A 391 73.65 6.29 41.60
CA ASP A 391 74.78 5.43 42.01
C ASP A 391 75.97 5.54 41.05
N LEU A 392 75.72 5.44 39.74
CA LEU A 392 76.77 5.53 38.72
C LEU A 392 77.39 6.93 38.64
N GLN A 393 76.60 7.98 38.85
CA GLN A 393 77.09 9.36 38.92
C GLN A 393 77.95 9.58 40.17
N SER A 394 77.56 9.03 41.33
CA SER A 394 78.36 9.04 42.55
C SER A 394 79.70 8.32 42.37
N GLN A 395 79.69 7.14 41.74
CA GLN A 395 80.92 6.41 41.40
C GLN A 395 81.84 7.21 40.47
N LEU A 396 81.29 7.84 39.43
CA LEU A 396 82.06 8.63 38.46
C LEU A 396 82.76 9.85 39.09
N SER A 397 82.26 10.35 40.23
CA SER A 397 82.87 11.44 40.99
C SER A 397 84.09 11.02 41.83
N ASN A 398 84.46 9.74 41.88
CA ASN A 398 85.65 9.28 42.60
C ASN A 398 86.94 9.76 41.88
N PRO A 399 87.80 10.58 42.52
CA PRO A 399 88.99 11.14 41.88
C PRO A 399 90.06 10.09 41.51
N ASN A 400 90.00 8.89 42.11
CA ASN A 400 90.98 7.83 41.89
C ASN A 400 90.68 6.92 40.69
N LEU A 401 89.70 7.27 39.84
CA LEU A 401 89.34 6.48 38.66
C LEU A 401 90.28 6.71 37.47
N THR A 402 90.76 5.62 36.88
CA THR A 402 91.48 5.66 35.58
C THR A 402 90.56 6.09 34.45
N SER A 403 91.13 6.67 33.38
CA SER A 403 90.37 7.11 32.19
C SER A 403 89.52 6.01 31.56
N ASN A 404 89.99 4.75 31.59
CA ASN A 404 89.23 3.61 31.08
C ASN A 404 87.99 3.31 31.94
N GLN A 405 88.12 3.32 33.27
CA GLN A 405 86.99 3.15 34.18
C GLN A 405 85.98 4.30 34.05
N GLN A 406 86.45 5.55 33.93
CA GLN A 406 85.57 6.70 33.68
C GLN A 406 84.78 6.55 32.37
N ASN A 407 85.42 6.08 31.30
CA ASN A 407 84.75 5.87 30.00
C ASN A 407 83.73 4.72 30.06
N GLN A 408 84.02 3.64 30.79
CA GLN A 408 83.06 2.56 31.06
C GLN A 408 81.83 3.07 31.81
N LEU A 409 82.02 3.85 32.89
CA LEU A 409 80.92 4.45 33.66
C LEU A 409 80.08 5.43 32.83
N LYS A 410 80.72 6.29 32.01
CA LYS A 410 80.02 7.20 31.07
C LYS A 410 79.14 6.42 30.08
N ASN A 411 79.62 5.30 29.56
CA ASN A 411 78.85 4.42 28.67
C ASN A 411 77.68 3.74 29.39
N GLN A 412 77.87 3.26 30.63
CA GLN A 412 76.77 2.72 31.44
C GLN A 412 75.69 3.77 31.73
N ILE A 413 76.08 5.00 32.11
CA ILE A 413 75.16 6.13 32.32
C ILE A 413 74.34 6.41 31.04
N LYS A 414 75.00 6.42 29.87
CA LYS A 414 74.31 6.62 28.57
C LYS A 414 73.27 5.53 28.29
N THR A 415 73.56 4.27 28.62
CA THR A 415 72.62 3.16 28.50
C THR A 415 71.44 3.28 29.47
N VAL A 416 71.68 3.54 30.76
CA VAL A 416 70.60 3.64 31.76
C VAL A 416 69.71 4.86 31.49
N LYS A 417 70.26 5.98 31.00
CA LYS A 417 69.45 7.13 30.54
C LYS A 417 68.47 6.73 29.44
N ARG A 418 68.92 5.98 28.42
CA ARG A 418 68.03 5.48 27.34
C ARG A 418 66.93 4.55 27.87
N GLN A 419 67.24 3.71 28.86
CA GLN A 419 66.24 2.82 29.49
C GLN A 419 65.19 3.63 30.28
N ARG A 420 65.63 4.59 31.11
CA ARG A 420 64.76 5.56 31.80
C ARG A 420 63.84 6.29 30.82
N ASP A 421 64.40 6.84 29.75
CA ASP A 421 63.66 7.62 28.74
C ASP A 421 62.68 6.73 27.94
N ASN A 422 62.97 5.43 27.83
CA ASN A 422 62.05 4.46 27.27
C ASN A 422 60.86 4.20 28.22
N GLU A 423 61.11 3.93 29.50
CA GLU A 423 60.02 3.69 30.45
C GLU A 423 59.13 4.93 30.63
N GLN A 424 59.70 6.14 30.66
CA GLN A 424 58.90 7.37 30.69
C GLN A 424 57.95 7.48 29.48
N ARG A 425 58.40 7.15 28.27
CA ARG A 425 57.53 7.13 27.08
C ARG A 425 56.42 6.08 27.16
N GLN A 426 56.71 4.92 27.76
CA GLN A 426 55.73 3.85 27.96
C GLN A 426 54.71 4.19 29.06
N ILE A 427 55.12 4.86 30.13
CA ILE A 427 54.22 5.44 31.16
C ILE A 427 53.26 6.44 30.52
N ASN A 428 53.78 7.36 29.69
CA ASN A 428 52.96 8.33 28.97
C ASN A 428 51.96 7.65 28.01
N ASN A 429 52.35 6.55 27.36
CA ASN A 429 51.44 5.74 26.53
C ASN A 429 50.30 5.13 27.36
N CYS A 430 50.62 4.55 28.53
CA CYS A 430 49.62 3.99 29.44
C CYS A 430 48.65 5.06 29.94
N ASN A 431 49.14 6.24 30.33
CA ASN A 431 48.30 7.37 30.75
C ASN A 431 47.32 7.79 29.65
N ASN A 432 47.78 7.93 28.39
CA ASN A 432 46.91 8.27 27.27
C ASN A 432 45.79 7.24 27.04
N LYS A 433 46.09 5.94 27.24
CA LYS A 433 45.10 4.85 27.13
C LYS A 433 44.10 4.87 28.29
N ILE A 434 44.56 5.12 29.52
CA ILE A 434 43.69 5.28 30.70
C ILE A 434 42.71 6.44 30.46
N SER A 435 43.19 7.62 30.09
CA SER A 435 42.34 8.79 29.80
C SER A 435 41.45 8.63 28.55
N GLN A 436 41.74 7.68 27.66
CA GLN A 436 40.81 7.28 26.60
C GLN A 436 39.68 6.42 27.17
N ARG A 437 40.00 5.44 28.03
CA ARG A 437 38.99 4.59 28.68
C ARG A 437 38.09 5.36 29.63
N ASP A 438 38.63 6.27 30.44
CA ASP A 438 37.85 7.15 31.33
C ASP A 438 36.76 7.91 30.56
N ARG A 439 37.10 8.49 29.39
CA ARG A 439 36.14 9.18 28.53
C ARG A 439 35.09 8.25 27.93
N TRP A 440 35.47 7.04 27.53
CA TRP A 440 34.52 6.06 26.98
C TRP A 440 33.56 5.53 28.04
N ILE A 441 34.06 5.26 29.25
CA ILE A 441 33.25 4.87 30.41
C ILE A 441 32.25 5.98 30.76
N GLY A 442 32.70 7.23 30.91
CA GLY A 442 31.81 8.36 31.22
C GLY A 442 30.72 8.58 30.16
N ASN A 443 31.08 8.51 28.87
CA ASN A 443 30.11 8.65 27.78
C ASN A 443 29.05 7.54 27.74
N GLU A 444 29.40 6.32 28.15
CA GLU A 444 28.48 5.17 28.15
C GLU A 444 27.67 5.10 29.46
N ALA A 445 28.22 5.57 30.59
CA ALA A 445 27.49 5.78 31.84
C ALA A 445 26.32 6.77 31.65
N ASN A 446 26.53 7.88 30.95
CA ASN A 446 25.45 8.82 30.63
C ASN A 446 24.30 8.17 29.81
N LYS A 447 24.60 7.12 29.01
CA LYS A 447 23.55 6.35 28.30
C LYS A 447 22.82 5.39 29.22
N ILE A 448 23.54 4.76 30.15
CA ILE A 448 22.98 3.90 31.20
C ILE A 448 21.94 4.69 32.01
N ASP A 449 22.29 5.90 32.45
CA ASP A 449 21.37 6.79 33.17
C ASP A 449 20.14 7.16 32.33
N ASN A 450 20.33 7.47 31.05
CA ASN A 450 19.23 7.77 30.12
C ASN A 450 18.29 6.56 29.93
N TYR A 451 18.83 5.36 29.70
CA TYR A 451 18.03 4.14 29.57
C TYR A 451 17.27 3.83 30.86
N GLN A 452 17.88 4.04 32.03
CA GLN A 452 17.22 3.85 33.32
C GLN A 452 16.04 4.82 33.50
N GLN A 453 16.23 6.11 33.20
CA GLN A 453 15.16 7.12 33.23
C GLN A 453 14.00 6.77 32.28
N ASN A 454 14.30 6.30 31.07
CA ASN A 454 13.27 5.89 30.10
C ASN A 454 12.49 4.66 30.61
N ILE A 455 13.19 3.67 31.18
CA ILE A 455 12.58 2.48 31.78
C ILE A 455 11.63 2.86 32.93
N ASP A 456 12.06 3.75 33.83
CA ASP A 456 11.25 4.16 34.99
C ASP A 456 10.13 5.16 34.63
N GLY A 457 10.26 5.87 33.50
CA GLY A 457 9.16 6.60 32.88
C GLY A 457 8.09 5.67 32.29
N ALA A 458 8.49 4.71 31.46
CA ALA A 458 7.59 3.75 30.83
C ALA A 458 6.86 2.84 31.82
N LYS A 459 7.51 2.41 32.92
CA LYS A 459 6.82 1.68 34.00
C LYS A 459 5.66 2.47 34.57
N ARG A 460 5.87 3.74 34.93
CA ARG A 460 4.80 4.63 35.43
C ARG A 460 3.67 4.80 34.42
N GLN A 461 3.99 5.05 33.15
CA GLN A 461 2.98 5.15 32.10
C GLN A 461 2.17 3.84 31.94
N LYS A 462 2.82 2.68 32.07
CA LYS A 462 2.14 1.38 32.07
C LYS A 462 1.24 1.22 33.28
N ASP A 463 1.72 1.52 34.49
CA ASP A 463 0.94 1.42 35.73
C ASP A 463 -0.30 2.35 35.68
N GLU A 464 -0.15 3.57 35.14
CA GLU A 464 -1.22 4.53 34.90
C GLU A 464 -2.27 4.00 33.90
N LEU A 465 -1.85 3.48 32.74
CA LEU A 465 -2.76 2.88 31.74
C LEU A 465 -3.44 1.61 32.25
N GLN A 466 -2.74 0.77 33.00
CA GLN A 466 -3.33 -0.43 33.61
C GLN A 466 -4.34 -0.06 34.71
N SER A 467 -4.18 1.09 35.36
CA SER A 467 -5.15 1.62 36.33
C SER A 467 -6.35 2.32 35.68
N SER A 468 -6.27 2.71 34.40
CA SER A 468 -7.37 3.34 33.66
C SER A 468 -8.22 2.35 32.85
N ILE A 469 -7.75 1.11 32.67
CA ILE A 469 -8.55 0.01 32.12
C ILE A 469 -9.61 -0.39 33.17
N PRO A 470 -10.91 -0.43 32.82
CA PRO A 470 -11.95 -0.94 33.72
C PRO A 470 -11.67 -2.38 34.17
N ASP A 471 -12.06 -2.75 35.39
CA ASP A 471 -11.84 -4.10 35.97
C ASP A 471 -12.43 -5.26 35.14
N ARG A 472 -13.33 -4.96 34.19
CA ARG A 472 -13.95 -5.94 33.28
C ARG A 472 -13.01 -6.30 32.14
N THR A 473 -12.84 -7.58 31.86
CA THR A 473 -11.98 -8.01 30.75
C THR A 473 -12.59 -7.63 29.40
N ARG A 474 -11.77 -7.36 28.38
CA ARG A 474 -12.23 -7.07 27.01
C ARG A 474 -13.21 -8.12 26.49
N LYS A 475 -12.97 -9.40 26.81
CA LYS A 475 -13.82 -10.53 26.43
C LYS A 475 -15.20 -10.50 27.09
N GLU A 476 -15.31 -10.02 28.33
CA GLU A 476 -16.62 -9.80 28.96
C GLU A 476 -17.38 -8.69 28.24
N LEU A 477 -16.73 -7.57 27.93
CA LEU A 477 -17.36 -6.47 27.19
C LEU A 477 -17.80 -6.88 25.78
N GLU A 478 -16.99 -7.68 25.07
CA GLU A 478 -17.34 -8.26 23.76
C GLU A 478 -18.54 -9.23 23.86
N ASN A 479 -18.61 -10.04 24.92
CA ASN A 479 -19.74 -10.95 25.16
C ASN A 479 -21.02 -10.20 25.52
N ASP A 480 -20.95 -9.21 26.41
CA ASP A 480 -22.07 -8.34 26.76
C ASP A 480 -22.58 -7.61 25.52
N LEU A 481 -21.70 -7.07 24.68
CA LEU A 481 -22.08 -6.37 23.44
C LEU A 481 -22.79 -7.31 22.46
N LYS A 482 -22.31 -8.55 22.34
CA LYS A 482 -22.95 -9.59 21.53
C LYS A 482 -24.32 -9.99 22.10
N GLN A 483 -24.44 -10.11 23.43
CA GLN A 483 -25.71 -10.39 24.09
C GLN A 483 -26.69 -9.23 23.88
N LEU A 484 -26.27 -8.00 24.13
CA LEU A 484 -27.09 -6.79 23.99
C LEU A 484 -27.61 -6.63 22.56
N LYS A 485 -26.76 -6.76 21.52
CA LYS A 485 -27.20 -6.75 20.11
C LYS A 485 -28.18 -7.89 19.78
N ASN A 486 -28.00 -9.07 20.36
CA ASN A 486 -28.91 -10.21 20.21
C ASN A 486 -30.22 -10.07 20.99
N GLU A 487 -30.28 -9.22 22.02
CA GLU A 487 -31.50 -8.89 22.75
C GLU A 487 -32.24 -7.74 22.06
N LEU A 488 -31.52 -6.69 21.63
CA LEU A 488 -32.07 -5.57 20.87
C LEU A 488 -32.77 -6.03 19.59
N SER A 489 -32.11 -6.86 18.78
CA SER A 489 -32.71 -7.42 17.54
C SER A 489 -33.94 -8.30 17.78
N LYS A 490 -34.22 -8.68 19.04
CA LYS A 490 -35.42 -9.42 19.44
C LYS A 490 -36.49 -8.54 20.06
N THR A 491 -36.24 -7.28 20.41
CA THR A 491 -37.31 -6.40 20.90
C THR A 491 -38.31 -6.12 19.77
N ASP A 492 -39.57 -5.97 20.15
CA ASP A 492 -40.61 -5.69 19.14
C ASP A 492 -40.49 -4.26 18.62
N ASP A 493 -39.99 -3.33 19.43
CA ASP A 493 -39.70 -1.94 19.03
C ASP A 493 -38.63 -1.87 17.91
N TYR A 494 -37.51 -2.58 18.07
CA TYR A 494 -36.45 -2.63 17.04
C TYR A 494 -36.99 -3.18 15.71
N LYS A 495 -37.72 -4.30 15.76
CA LYS A 495 -38.34 -4.92 14.58
C LYS A 495 -39.39 -4.01 13.94
N ALA A 496 -40.18 -3.29 14.76
CA ALA A 496 -41.20 -2.37 14.28
C ALA A 496 -40.57 -1.19 13.54
N ILE A 497 -39.54 -0.55 14.12
CA ILE A 497 -38.84 0.58 13.50
C ILE A 497 -38.10 0.12 12.24
N ASP A 498 -37.35 -0.98 12.27
CA ASP A 498 -36.70 -1.57 11.08
C ASP A 498 -37.71 -1.89 9.96
N SER A 499 -38.86 -2.47 10.31
CA SER A 499 -39.95 -2.75 9.35
C SER A 499 -40.56 -1.47 8.78
N GLN A 500 -40.75 -0.43 9.60
CA GLN A 500 -41.25 0.88 9.16
C GLN A 500 -40.25 1.58 8.25
N MET A 501 -38.97 1.63 8.60
CA MET A 501 -37.91 2.19 7.75
C MET A 501 -37.83 1.47 6.40
N LYS A 502 -37.94 0.13 6.38
CA LYS A 502 -38.01 -0.68 5.15
C LYS A 502 -39.26 -0.36 4.33
N ALA A 503 -40.42 -0.18 4.98
CA ALA A 503 -41.66 0.19 4.30
C ALA A 503 -41.55 1.58 3.64
N VAL A 504 -41.04 2.60 4.36
CA VAL A 504 -40.85 3.96 3.82
C VAL A 504 -39.84 3.97 2.67
N LYS A 505 -38.70 3.27 2.80
CA LYS A 505 -37.74 3.08 1.69
C LYS A 505 -38.40 2.41 0.47
N GLN A 506 -39.23 1.39 0.68
CA GLN A 506 -39.92 0.68 -0.40
C GLN A 506 -41.00 1.56 -1.05
N GLU A 507 -41.74 2.35 -0.27
CA GLU A 507 -42.75 3.28 -0.77
C GLU A 507 -42.13 4.40 -1.60
N LYS A 508 -41.05 5.02 -1.14
CA LYS A 508 -40.23 5.96 -1.91
C LYS A 508 -39.81 5.36 -3.26
N SER A 509 -39.25 4.15 -3.25
CA SER A 509 -38.82 3.47 -4.48
C SER A 509 -39.98 3.15 -5.43
N ARG A 510 -41.17 2.79 -4.90
CA ARG A 510 -42.37 2.62 -5.72
C ARG A 510 -42.82 3.95 -6.35
N GLY A 511 -42.82 5.03 -5.58
CA GLY A 511 -43.14 6.38 -6.06
C GLY A 511 -42.19 6.81 -7.19
N GLU A 512 -40.88 6.73 -6.98
CA GLU A 512 -39.86 7.05 -7.99
C GLU A 512 -40.06 6.23 -9.28
N ASN A 513 -40.32 4.93 -9.16
CA ASN A 513 -40.58 4.07 -10.30
C ASN A 513 -41.89 4.40 -11.03
N GLN A 514 -42.93 4.83 -10.32
CA GLN A 514 -44.18 5.28 -10.93
C GLN A 514 -44.00 6.61 -11.68
N VAL A 515 -43.26 7.56 -11.10
CA VAL A 515 -42.87 8.82 -11.76
C VAL A 515 -42.08 8.52 -13.05
N ARG A 516 -41.08 7.63 -12.99
CA ARG A 516 -40.30 7.17 -14.16
C ARG A 516 -41.17 6.56 -15.26
N GLN A 517 -42.09 5.64 -14.90
CA GLN A 517 -42.99 4.98 -15.87
C GLN A 517 -43.92 5.98 -16.55
N ASN A 518 -44.50 6.90 -15.78
CA ASN A 518 -45.37 7.96 -16.29
C ASN A 518 -44.62 8.89 -17.25
N LEU A 519 -43.38 9.28 -16.94
CA LEU A 519 -42.56 10.11 -17.81
C LEU A 519 -42.15 9.37 -19.09
N ALA A 520 -41.67 8.13 -18.99
CA ALA A 520 -41.29 7.34 -20.15
C ALA A 520 -42.45 7.17 -21.15
N SER A 521 -43.67 6.98 -20.64
CA SER A 521 -44.90 6.94 -21.45
C SER A 521 -45.19 8.26 -22.17
N LYS A 522 -44.98 9.42 -21.51
CA LYS A 522 -45.10 10.72 -22.19
C LYS A 522 -44.02 10.91 -23.27
N ILE A 523 -42.75 10.62 -22.96
CA ILE A 523 -41.64 10.71 -23.94
C ILE A 523 -41.96 9.86 -25.18
N GLN A 524 -42.38 8.61 -24.99
CA GLN A 524 -42.74 7.72 -26.09
C GLN A 524 -43.92 8.25 -26.93
N THR A 525 -44.91 8.87 -26.28
CA THR A 525 -46.06 9.49 -26.95
C THR A 525 -45.60 10.68 -27.80
N SER A 526 -44.90 11.66 -27.23
CA SER A 526 -44.44 12.86 -27.95
C SER A 526 -43.49 12.53 -29.11
N VAL A 527 -42.59 11.54 -28.96
CA VAL A 527 -41.74 11.05 -30.06
C VAL A 527 -42.57 10.42 -31.18
N SER A 528 -43.67 9.73 -30.86
CA SER A 528 -44.57 9.16 -31.87
C SER A 528 -45.37 10.23 -32.62
N GLU A 529 -45.82 11.28 -31.92
CA GLU A 529 -46.54 12.42 -32.51
C GLU A 529 -45.64 13.23 -33.44
N GLN A 530 -44.39 13.50 -33.04
CA GLN A 530 -43.39 14.16 -33.90
C GLN A 530 -43.09 13.36 -35.18
N ARG A 531 -43.06 12.02 -35.10
CA ARG A 531 -42.90 11.14 -36.28
C ARG A 531 -44.10 11.20 -37.23
N ILE A 532 -45.32 11.32 -36.70
CA ILE A 532 -46.54 11.46 -37.52
C ILE A 532 -46.58 12.86 -38.18
N ALA A 533 -46.26 13.91 -37.43
CA ALA A 533 -46.25 15.29 -37.93
C ALA A 533 -45.18 15.53 -39.01
N SER A 534 -44.02 14.87 -38.91
CA SER A 534 -43.00 14.88 -39.96
C SER A 534 -43.39 14.08 -41.20
N ALA A 535 -44.10 12.95 -41.04
CA ALA A 535 -44.65 12.18 -42.16
C ALA A 535 -45.81 12.89 -42.90
N SER A 536 -46.56 13.78 -42.24
CA SER A 536 -47.67 14.53 -42.87
C SER A 536 -47.25 15.75 -43.70
N ASN A 537 -45.95 16.12 -43.69
CA ASN A 537 -45.42 17.27 -44.42
C ASN A 537 -44.70 16.88 -45.74
N ASP A 538 -44.90 15.66 -46.23
CA ASP A 538 -44.27 15.19 -47.46
C ASP A 538 -44.95 15.82 -48.70
N VAL A 539 -44.37 16.94 -49.15
CA VAL A 539 -44.77 17.67 -50.36
C VAL A 539 -44.49 16.79 -51.58
N SER A 540 -45.49 16.63 -52.45
CA SER A 540 -45.39 15.73 -53.61
C SER A 540 -44.18 16.02 -54.51
N VAL A 541 -43.23 15.08 -54.55
CA VAL A 541 -42.16 15.02 -55.55
C VAL A 541 -42.50 13.94 -56.58
N PRO A 542 -42.43 14.20 -57.89
CA PRO A 542 -42.80 13.22 -58.91
C PRO A 542 -41.72 12.12 -59.11
N GLU A 543 -42.16 10.88 -59.16
CA GLU A 543 -41.40 9.69 -59.52
C GLU A 543 -41.19 9.53 -61.05
N PRO A 544 -40.32 8.60 -61.53
CA PRO A 544 -39.06 8.13 -60.93
C PRO A 544 -37.91 7.95 -61.96
N SER A 545 -36.65 8.00 -61.50
CA SER A 545 -35.60 7.13 -62.07
C SER A 545 -34.39 6.96 -61.13
N THR A 546 -33.78 5.76 -61.18
CA THR A 546 -32.62 5.31 -60.38
C THR A 546 -32.81 5.24 -58.86
N VAL A 547 -33.11 4.01 -58.41
CA VAL A 547 -33.20 3.53 -57.03
C VAL A 547 -32.02 3.98 -56.14
N ALA A 548 -32.34 4.63 -55.03
CA ALA A 548 -31.44 4.79 -53.89
C ALA A 548 -31.85 3.82 -52.77
N GLY A 549 -30.99 2.85 -52.46
CA GLY A 549 -31.06 2.08 -51.22
C GLY A 549 -30.22 2.75 -50.16
N LEU A 550 -30.76 3.77 -49.47
CA LEU A 550 -30.06 4.50 -48.42
C LEU A 550 -30.49 3.99 -47.04
N ALA A 551 -29.63 3.16 -46.44
CA ALA A 551 -29.76 2.69 -45.06
C ALA A 551 -28.69 3.35 -44.18
N ILE A 552 -29.13 4.04 -43.13
CA ILE A 552 -28.34 4.70 -42.08
C ILE A 552 -29.22 4.66 -40.80
N PHE A 553 -28.81 4.26 -39.59
CA PHE A 553 -27.48 3.97 -39.05
C PHE A 553 -27.37 2.57 -38.41
N SER A 554 -26.26 1.90 -38.68
CA SER A 554 -25.54 1.07 -37.69
C SER A 554 -24.04 1.11 -38.04
N LEU A 555 -23.18 0.90 -37.02
CA LEU A 555 -21.71 0.72 -37.06
C LEU A 555 -20.79 1.96 -37.05
N PHE A 556 -19.77 1.85 -36.18
CA PHE A 556 -18.45 2.46 -36.29
C PHE A 556 -17.40 1.34 -36.45
N GLY A 557 -16.31 1.62 -37.18
CA GLY A 557 -15.15 0.73 -37.36
C GLY A 557 -15.29 -0.28 -38.51
N VAL A 558 -14.32 -0.46 -39.41
CA VAL A 558 -12.92 0.01 -39.49
C VAL A 558 -12.48 0.09 -40.96
N THR A 559 -11.69 1.09 -41.37
CA THR A 559 -10.72 0.92 -42.49
C THR A 559 -9.44 1.75 -42.33
N ARG A 560 -8.33 1.13 -42.76
CA ARG A 560 -6.93 1.58 -42.70
C ARG A 560 -6.64 2.88 -43.47
N LYS A 561 -5.57 3.56 -43.02
CA LYS A 561 -4.85 4.62 -43.74
C LYS A 561 -3.65 4.02 -44.48
N LEU A 562 -3.60 4.13 -45.81
CA LEU A 562 -2.39 3.94 -46.61
C LEU A 562 -2.32 5.09 -47.64
N ARG A 563 -1.24 5.87 -47.61
CA ARG A 563 -0.95 6.88 -48.64
C ARG A 563 0.48 6.70 -49.11
N ARG A 564 0.66 6.51 -50.42
CA ARG A 564 1.98 6.52 -51.09
C ARG A 564 2.37 7.96 -51.44
N ARG A 565 3.68 8.16 -51.57
CA ARG A 565 4.42 9.06 -52.49
C ARG A 565 3.69 10.32 -52.98
N ASP A 566 4.34 11.46 -52.77
CA ASP A 566 5.38 11.85 -53.73
C ASP A 566 6.77 11.67 -53.08
#